data_AF-A0A7C3KUU8-F1
#
_entry.id   AF-A0A7C3KUU8-F1
#
_cell.length_a   1.000
_cell.length_b   1.000
_cell.length_c   1.000
_cell.angle_alpha   90.00
_cell.angle_beta   90.00
_cell.angle_gamma   90.00
#
_symmetry.space_group_name_H-M   'P 1'
#
loop_
_entity.id
_entity.type
_entity.pdbx_description
1 polymer ?
#
loop_
_entity_poly.entity_id
_entity_poly.type
_entity_poly.pdbx_seq_one_letter_code
_entity_poly.pdbx_strand_id
1 'polypeptide(L)'
;LVFVVPRESRWSGATEKGFDLAASFSGRLALADPSHVPAGIYARQALESLGWWTGVRERVVPAPDPAGAVKLVELGEAAAAVVYRTDVLGVETVKAALTIPEWSHSPIQYVAALTTAAPKEASELLDFLSSEEGAAILRAHGFRPAGRIVPASRLLLTPDESAALWLSVKVSLVATLLAAVPGIACAWVLARKRFWGHGLLNALVHLPLVAPPTAIGYVLLVLLGRGGVLGEALSGAGIEIAFTWRGAALASAVMGFPLLVRAARIGLELVDRRIEEAASVLGAGPWRVLMTITLPLALPGILTGLLLAFARSLGEFGATITFAGNIAGETQTLPLAVHVANQTPGGGGAALRLVLLSFTIALTALLVSEVLGRRAARRLEGDRC
;
A
#
# COMPACT_ATOMS: atom_id res chain seq x y z
N LEU A 1 8.04 -18.56 18.50
CA LEU A 1 9.31 -19.30 18.36
C LEU A 1 9.84 -19.68 19.74
N VAL A 2 10.78 -20.61 19.83
CA VAL A 2 11.48 -20.94 21.08
C VAL A 2 12.99 -20.91 20.86
N PHE A 3 13.71 -20.45 21.88
CA PHE A 3 15.15 -20.59 21.97
C PHE A 3 15.46 -21.94 22.65
N VAL A 4 16.23 -22.76 21.96
CA VAL A 4 16.48 -24.16 22.27
C VAL A 4 17.93 -24.34 22.63
N VAL A 5 18.20 -25.11 23.67
CA VAL A 5 19.55 -25.44 24.15
C VAL A 5 19.61 -26.94 24.48
N PRO A 6 20.82 -27.54 24.58
CA PRO A 6 20.96 -28.90 25.07
C PRO A 6 20.31 -29.06 26.45
N ARG A 7 19.74 -30.23 26.74
CA ARG A 7 18.90 -30.42 27.94
C ARG A 7 19.69 -30.21 29.24
N GLU A 8 20.93 -30.64 29.25
CA GLU A 8 21.91 -30.49 30.32
C GLU A 8 22.43 -29.05 30.50
N SER A 9 22.18 -28.16 29.53
CA SER A 9 22.58 -26.77 29.60
C SER A 9 21.93 -26.05 30.79
N ARG A 10 22.71 -25.28 31.54
CA ARG A 10 22.22 -24.42 32.63
C ARG A 10 21.84 -23.01 32.15
N TRP A 11 21.85 -22.77 30.84
CA TRP A 11 21.53 -21.47 30.29
C TRP A 11 20.09 -21.04 30.65
N SER A 12 19.97 -19.78 31.05
CA SER A 12 18.71 -19.10 31.32
C SER A 12 18.83 -17.66 30.82
N GLY A 13 17.77 -17.12 30.24
CA GLY A 13 17.76 -15.78 29.66
C GLY A 13 16.42 -15.09 29.81
N ALA A 14 16.39 -13.79 29.51
CA ALA A 14 15.20 -12.96 29.56
C ALA A 14 14.97 -12.24 28.22
N THR A 15 13.72 -11.87 27.93
CA THR A 15 13.33 -11.14 26.71
C THR A 15 13.17 -9.64 26.92
N GLU A 16 13.70 -9.12 28.03
CA GLU A 16 13.60 -7.71 28.42
C GLU A 16 14.58 -6.83 27.62
N LYS A 17 14.23 -5.54 27.48
CA LYS A 17 15.10 -4.55 26.84
C LYS A 17 16.40 -4.42 27.62
N GLY A 18 17.52 -4.77 26.97
CA GLY A 18 18.87 -4.68 27.55
C GLY A 18 19.52 -6.04 27.86
N PHE A 19 18.81 -7.16 27.70
CA PHE A 19 19.45 -8.48 27.77
C PHE A 19 20.35 -8.69 26.55
N ASP A 20 21.64 -8.94 26.78
CA ASP A 20 22.58 -9.25 25.71
C ASP A 20 22.67 -10.77 25.48
N LEU A 21 21.93 -11.24 24.47
CA LEU A 21 21.97 -12.65 24.08
C LEU A 21 23.38 -13.08 23.68
N ALA A 22 24.14 -12.21 23.01
CA ALA A 22 25.46 -12.53 22.48
C ALA A 22 26.48 -12.81 23.59
N ALA A 23 26.38 -12.10 24.72
CA ALA A 23 27.20 -12.33 25.91
C ALA A 23 26.70 -13.49 26.78
N SER A 24 25.42 -13.88 26.65
CA SER A 24 24.79 -14.88 27.52
C SER A 24 25.20 -16.34 27.24
N PHE A 25 25.75 -16.63 26.06
CA PHE A 25 26.20 -17.98 25.72
C PHE A 25 27.44 -17.96 24.81
N SER A 26 28.27 -19.00 24.94
CA SER A 26 29.43 -19.24 24.09
C SER A 26 29.09 -20.28 23.02
N GLY A 27 29.55 -20.05 21.79
CA GLY A 27 29.31 -20.95 20.66
C GLY A 27 28.42 -20.37 19.56
N ARG A 28 28.01 -21.25 18.64
CA ARG A 28 27.25 -20.93 17.43
C ARG A 28 25.74 -21.02 17.67
N LEU A 29 24.97 -20.21 16.95
CA LEU A 29 23.50 -20.22 16.96
C LEU A 29 22.99 -20.86 15.68
N ALA A 30 22.33 -22.02 15.77
CA ALA A 30 21.72 -22.65 14.61
C ALA A 30 20.37 -22.00 14.30
N LEU A 31 20.18 -21.59 13.05
CA LEU A 31 18.90 -21.11 12.53
C LEU A 31 18.60 -21.86 11.25
N ALA A 32 17.32 -22.16 10.99
CA ALA A 32 16.93 -22.44 9.62
C ALA A 32 17.34 -21.25 8.74
N ASP A 33 17.72 -21.48 7.48
CA ASP A 33 18.34 -20.45 6.67
C ASP A 33 17.48 -19.16 6.62
N PRO A 34 17.98 -18.03 7.18
CA PRO A 34 17.21 -16.82 7.35
C PRO A 34 16.97 -16.06 6.04
N SER A 35 17.52 -16.51 4.92
CA SER A 35 17.31 -15.90 3.61
C SER A 35 16.05 -16.41 2.88
N HIS A 36 15.64 -17.67 3.12
CA HIS A 36 14.55 -18.28 2.35
C HIS A 36 13.69 -19.29 3.12
N VAL A 37 14.12 -19.76 4.30
CA VAL A 37 13.30 -20.68 5.10
C VAL A 37 12.40 -19.87 6.05
N PRO A 38 11.07 -20.04 6.04
CA PRO A 38 10.16 -19.22 6.84
C PRO A 38 10.52 -19.13 8.33
N ALA A 39 10.87 -20.26 8.95
CA ALA A 39 11.28 -20.30 10.34
C ALA A 39 12.54 -19.45 10.62
N GLY A 40 13.49 -19.47 9.69
CA GLY A 40 14.72 -18.68 9.72
C GLY A 40 14.43 -17.19 9.60
N ILE A 41 13.52 -16.82 8.69
CA ILE A 41 13.07 -15.44 8.48
C ILE A 41 12.41 -14.92 9.77
N TYR A 42 11.48 -15.67 10.36
CA TYR A 42 10.83 -15.26 11.62
C TYR A 42 11.83 -15.19 12.78
N ALA A 43 12.77 -16.13 12.86
CA ALA A 43 13.81 -16.10 13.87
C ALA A 43 14.70 -14.86 13.73
N ARG A 44 15.12 -14.53 12.51
CA ARG A 44 15.88 -13.31 12.25
C ARG A 44 15.10 -12.05 12.64
N GLN A 45 13.82 -11.94 12.24
CA GLN A 45 12.96 -10.82 12.63
C GLN A 45 12.88 -10.67 14.15
N ALA A 46 12.67 -11.79 14.87
CA ALA A 46 12.63 -11.80 16.32
C ALA A 46 13.95 -11.30 16.93
N LEU A 47 15.09 -11.81 16.44
CA LEU A 47 16.42 -11.42 16.92
C LEU A 47 16.72 -9.94 16.60
N GLU A 48 16.28 -9.42 15.46
CA GLU A 48 16.43 -8.01 15.09
C GLU A 48 15.59 -7.10 15.99
N SER A 49 14.32 -7.46 16.23
CA SER A 49 13.39 -6.72 17.10
C SER A 49 13.83 -6.71 18.56
N LEU A 50 14.45 -7.80 19.03
CA LEU A 50 15.03 -7.92 20.37
C LEU A 50 16.42 -7.26 20.49
N GLY A 51 16.99 -6.76 19.39
CA GLY A 51 18.33 -6.15 19.37
C GLY A 51 19.48 -7.15 19.50
N TRP A 52 19.22 -8.45 19.37
CA TRP A 52 20.20 -9.52 19.52
C TRP A 52 20.96 -9.84 18.24
N TRP A 53 20.36 -9.56 17.08
CA TRP A 53 20.88 -9.96 15.77
C TRP A 53 22.32 -9.49 15.51
N THR A 54 22.63 -8.24 15.82
CA THR A 54 23.95 -7.65 15.56
C THR A 54 25.09 -8.38 16.26
N GLY A 55 24.87 -8.89 17.48
CA GLY A 55 25.88 -9.61 18.27
C GLY A 55 25.99 -11.11 17.97
N VAL A 56 25.00 -11.69 17.27
CA VAL A 56 24.98 -13.13 16.96
C VAL A 56 25.13 -13.46 15.48
N ARG A 57 24.92 -12.51 14.57
CA ARG A 57 24.90 -12.76 13.10
C ARG A 57 26.13 -13.51 12.57
N GLU A 58 27.33 -13.16 13.04
CA GLU A 58 28.59 -13.79 12.59
C GLU A 58 28.76 -15.21 13.16
N ARG A 59 27.96 -15.59 14.16
CA ARG A 59 27.94 -16.89 14.81
C ARG A 59 26.74 -17.75 14.39
N VAL A 60 25.92 -17.27 13.45
CA VAL A 60 24.77 -18.00 12.94
C VAL A 60 25.26 -19.13 12.02
N VAL A 61 24.78 -20.34 12.28
CA VAL A 61 24.96 -21.49 11.39
C VAL A 61 23.62 -21.75 10.69
N PRO A 62 23.55 -21.55 9.36
CA PRO A 62 22.34 -21.84 8.61
C PRO A 62 22.12 -23.35 8.50
N ALA A 63 20.89 -23.78 8.75
CA ALA A 63 20.41 -25.14 8.55
C ALA A 63 19.36 -25.16 7.43
N PRO A 64 19.21 -26.28 6.69
CA PRO A 64 18.25 -26.37 5.59
C PRO A 64 16.79 -26.21 6.04
N ASP A 65 16.48 -26.60 7.28
CA ASP A 65 15.15 -26.53 7.87
C ASP A 65 15.24 -26.45 9.42
N PRO A 66 14.12 -26.22 10.14
CA PRO A 66 14.12 -26.11 11.59
C PRO A 66 14.60 -27.39 12.30
N ALA A 67 14.28 -28.57 11.77
CA ALA A 67 14.71 -29.84 12.36
C ALA A 67 16.22 -30.01 12.23
N GLY A 68 16.81 -29.59 11.10
CA GLY A 68 18.25 -29.51 10.92
C GLY A 68 18.91 -28.57 11.93
N ALA A 69 18.29 -27.44 12.27
CA ALA A 69 18.80 -26.54 13.29
C ALA A 69 18.78 -27.18 14.69
N VAL A 70 17.73 -27.92 15.05
CA VAL A 70 17.70 -28.72 16.29
C VAL A 70 18.80 -29.79 16.27
N LYS A 71 19.01 -30.45 15.13
CA LYS A 71 20.02 -31.52 15.01
C LYS A 71 21.44 -31.02 15.27
N LEU A 72 21.77 -29.81 14.80
CA LEU A 72 23.06 -29.19 15.08
C LEU A 72 23.29 -28.95 16.57
N VAL A 73 22.23 -28.69 17.35
CA VAL A 73 22.32 -28.58 18.81
C VAL A 73 22.52 -29.94 19.45
N GLU A 74 21.81 -30.98 18.99
CA GLU A 74 22.00 -32.35 19.49
C GLU A 74 23.42 -32.87 19.28
N LEU A 75 24.02 -32.55 18.14
CA LEU A 75 25.38 -32.96 17.79
C LEU A 75 26.47 -32.12 18.49
N GLY A 76 26.06 -31.10 19.27
CA GLY A 76 27.00 -30.17 19.91
C GLY A 76 27.72 -29.23 18.95
N GLU A 77 27.30 -29.16 17.69
CA GLU A 77 27.86 -28.28 16.67
C GLU A 77 27.39 -26.82 16.83
N ALA A 78 26.20 -26.63 17.41
CA ALA A 78 25.65 -25.35 17.81
C ALA A 78 25.29 -25.36 19.29
N ALA A 79 25.52 -24.25 19.99
CA ALA A 79 25.23 -24.12 21.41
C ALA A 79 23.73 -23.89 21.68
N ALA A 80 23.02 -23.34 20.69
CA ALA A 80 21.59 -23.09 20.76
C ALA A 80 20.97 -23.03 19.36
N ALA A 81 19.64 -23.09 19.29
CA ALA A 81 18.87 -22.85 18.08
C ALA A 81 17.62 -21.99 18.34
N VAL A 82 17.10 -21.33 17.31
CA VAL A 82 15.76 -20.73 17.33
C VAL A 82 14.89 -21.43 16.31
N VAL A 83 13.84 -22.09 16.80
CA VAL A 83 12.95 -22.95 15.98
C VAL A 83 11.48 -22.81 16.41
N TYR A 84 10.56 -23.48 15.73
CA TYR A 84 9.18 -23.56 16.20
C TYR A 84 9.11 -24.44 17.44
N ARG A 85 8.11 -24.16 18.28
CA ARG A 85 7.86 -24.97 19.48
C ARG A 85 7.55 -26.43 19.13
N THR A 86 6.94 -26.66 17.96
CA THR A 86 6.61 -27.99 17.45
C THR A 86 7.84 -28.82 17.13
N ASP A 87 8.95 -28.19 16.72
CA ASP A 87 10.16 -28.88 16.28
C ASP A 87 10.95 -29.50 17.45
N VAL A 88 10.60 -29.13 18.68
CA VAL A 88 11.18 -29.69 19.91
C VAL A 88 10.21 -30.59 20.68
N LEU A 89 8.99 -30.80 20.17
CA LEU A 89 8.07 -31.75 20.79
C LEU A 89 8.57 -33.18 20.56
N GLY A 90 8.72 -33.95 21.64
CA GLY A 90 9.18 -35.33 21.57
C GLY A 90 10.70 -35.50 21.42
N VAL A 91 11.48 -34.41 21.41
CA VAL A 91 12.95 -34.48 21.39
C VAL A 91 13.48 -34.44 22.82
N GLU A 92 14.09 -35.53 23.28
CA GLU A 92 14.52 -35.66 24.68
C GLU A 92 15.86 -34.99 24.99
N THR A 93 16.72 -34.80 23.99
CA THR A 93 18.10 -34.31 24.08
C THR A 93 18.21 -32.79 24.22
N VAL A 94 17.17 -32.04 23.84
CA VAL A 94 17.14 -30.58 23.91
C VAL A 94 15.97 -30.09 24.75
N LYS A 95 16.00 -28.81 25.14
CA LYS A 95 14.86 -28.14 25.81
C LYS A 95 14.65 -26.73 25.27
N ALA A 96 13.39 -26.31 25.24
CA ALA A 96 13.04 -24.91 25.04
C ALA A 96 13.36 -24.12 26.32
N ALA A 97 14.47 -23.37 26.31
CA ALA A 97 14.89 -22.59 27.47
C ALA A 97 14.16 -21.25 27.57
N LEU A 98 13.69 -20.71 26.45
CA LEU A 98 12.98 -19.43 26.42
C LEU A 98 11.94 -19.42 25.29
N THR A 99 10.77 -18.87 25.57
CA THR A 99 9.77 -18.57 24.54
C THR A 99 10.01 -17.17 24.00
N ILE A 100 10.19 -17.06 22.69
CA ILE A 100 10.36 -15.77 22.03
C ILE A 100 9.00 -15.04 21.99
N PRO A 101 8.93 -13.73 22.31
CA PRO A 101 7.68 -13.00 22.40
C PRO A 101 6.98 -12.88 21.04
N GLU A 102 5.65 -13.05 21.02
CA GLU A 102 4.85 -12.98 19.78
C GLU A 102 4.95 -11.63 19.05
N TRP A 103 5.18 -10.52 19.75
CA TRP A 103 5.32 -9.18 19.17
C TRP A 103 6.64 -8.96 18.42
N SER A 104 7.64 -9.84 18.63
CA SER A 104 8.99 -9.65 18.08
C SER A 104 9.12 -10.06 16.61
N HIS A 105 8.14 -10.78 16.06
CA HIS A 105 8.15 -11.28 14.69
C HIS A 105 6.75 -11.26 14.08
N SER A 106 6.65 -11.36 12.76
CA SER A 106 5.35 -11.52 12.11
C SER A 106 4.62 -12.78 12.59
N PRO A 107 3.28 -12.80 12.63
CA PRO A 107 2.52 -13.98 13.04
C PRO A 107 2.88 -15.19 12.18
N ILE A 108 3.20 -16.33 12.82
CA ILE A 108 3.50 -17.58 12.11
C ILE A 108 2.19 -18.17 11.61
N GLN A 109 2.02 -18.23 10.30
CA GLN A 109 0.82 -18.75 9.66
C GLN A 109 1.12 -20.08 8.94
N TYR A 110 0.35 -21.11 9.27
CA TYR A 110 0.35 -22.38 8.56
C TYR A 110 -0.81 -22.37 7.57
N VAL A 111 -0.49 -22.28 6.28
CA VAL A 111 -1.49 -22.20 5.20
C VAL A 111 -1.64 -23.57 4.57
N ALA A 112 -2.88 -24.00 4.38
CA ALA A 112 -3.23 -25.19 3.62
C ALA A 112 -4.13 -24.79 2.43
N ALA A 113 -3.90 -25.39 1.28
CA ALA A 113 -4.71 -25.19 0.08
C ALA A 113 -4.88 -26.51 -0.68
N LEU A 114 -6.07 -26.74 -1.23
CA LEU A 114 -6.33 -27.88 -2.11
C LEU A 114 -5.91 -27.51 -3.54
N THR A 115 -5.13 -28.39 -4.16
CA THR A 115 -4.82 -28.31 -5.59
C THR A 115 -5.97 -28.86 -6.44
N THR A 116 -6.05 -28.50 -7.71
CA THR A 116 -7.08 -29.04 -8.64
C THR A 116 -7.03 -30.56 -8.80
N ALA A 117 -5.87 -31.18 -8.58
CA ALA A 117 -5.67 -32.63 -8.61
C ALA A 117 -5.66 -33.27 -7.21
N ALA A 118 -6.12 -32.56 -6.17
CA ALA A 118 -6.07 -33.08 -4.81
C ALA A 118 -6.98 -34.32 -4.66
N PRO A 119 -6.49 -35.39 -4.02
CA PRO A 119 -7.30 -36.58 -3.76
C PRO A 119 -8.37 -36.26 -2.71
N LYS A 120 -9.43 -37.08 -2.65
CA LYS A 120 -10.59 -36.82 -1.78
C LYS A 120 -10.20 -36.74 -0.30
N GLU A 121 -9.22 -37.54 0.11
CA GLU A 121 -8.67 -37.59 1.46
C GLU A 121 -8.07 -36.25 1.88
N ALA A 122 -7.52 -35.47 0.93
CA ALA A 122 -7.00 -34.14 1.24
C ALA A 122 -8.12 -33.15 1.58
N SER A 123 -9.28 -33.23 0.91
CA SER A 123 -10.45 -32.43 1.27
C SER A 123 -11.05 -32.85 2.61
N GLU A 124 -11.13 -34.17 2.87
CA GLU A 124 -11.62 -34.70 4.15
C GLU A 124 -10.72 -34.29 5.33
N LEU A 125 -9.39 -34.27 5.14
CA LEU A 125 -8.44 -33.77 6.14
C LEU A 125 -8.63 -32.27 6.41
N LEU A 126 -8.80 -31.45 5.37
CA LEU A 126 -8.99 -30.01 5.54
C LEU A 126 -10.31 -29.70 6.27
N ASP A 127 -11.36 -30.47 5.96
CA ASP A 127 -12.66 -30.41 6.66
C ASP A 127 -12.51 -30.81 8.12
N PHE A 128 -11.78 -31.89 8.41
CA PHE A 128 -11.50 -32.33 9.78
C PHE A 128 -10.72 -31.28 10.57
N LEU A 129 -9.62 -30.73 10.03
CA LEU A 129 -8.83 -29.69 10.68
C LEU A 129 -9.63 -28.43 10.98
N SER A 130 -10.69 -28.19 10.21
CA SER A 130 -11.60 -27.04 10.35
C SER A 130 -12.82 -27.32 11.23
N SER A 131 -13.03 -28.57 11.63
CA SER A 131 -14.10 -28.97 12.56
C SER A 131 -13.81 -28.50 13.99
N GLU A 132 -14.82 -28.51 14.86
CA GLU A 132 -14.61 -28.18 16.29
C GLU A 132 -13.65 -29.15 16.98
N GLU A 133 -13.68 -30.43 16.59
CA GLU A 133 -12.80 -31.48 17.10
C GLU A 133 -11.34 -31.23 16.66
N GLY A 134 -11.09 -31.02 15.37
CA GLY A 134 -9.77 -30.67 14.85
C GLY A 134 -9.24 -29.35 15.45
N ALA A 135 -10.11 -28.34 15.57
CA ALA A 135 -9.78 -27.07 16.21
C ALA A 135 -9.44 -27.22 17.69
N ALA A 136 -10.06 -28.16 18.41
CA ALA A 136 -9.73 -28.46 19.81
C ALA A 136 -8.35 -29.10 19.94
N ILE A 137 -8.01 -30.05 19.05
CA ILE A 137 -6.69 -30.70 19.00
C ILE A 137 -5.59 -29.67 18.69
N LEU A 138 -5.82 -28.78 17.72
CA LEU A 138 -4.90 -27.71 17.35
C LEU A 138 -4.68 -26.73 18.51
N ARG A 139 -5.75 -26.31 19.20
CA ARG A 139 -5.66 -25.45 20.39
C ARG A 139 -4.85 -26.10 21.51
N ALA A 140 -5.01 -27.41 21.74
CA ALA A 140 -4.23 -28.14 22.73
C ALA A 140 -2.71 -28.08 22.47
N HIS A 141 -2.31 -27.98 21.20
CA HIS A 141 -0.91 -27.87 20.78
C HIS A 141 -0.43 -26.42 20.59
N GLY A 142 -1.21 -25.44 21.04
CA GLY A 142 -0.85 -24.02 20.99
C GLY A 142 -1.07 -23.35 19.63
N PHE A 143 -1.77 -24.01 18.69
CA PHE A 143 -2.20 -23.38 17.46
C PHE A 143 -3.47 -22.56 17.72
N ARG A 144 -3.56 -21.41 17.05
CA ARG A 144 -4.83 -20.68 16.92
C ARG A 144 -5.46 -21.14 15.60
N PRO A 145 -6.41 -22.10 15.62
CA PRO A 145 -7.07 -22.52 14.39
C PRO A 145 -7.70 -21.29 13.75
N ALA A 146 -7.25 -20.96 12.54
CA ALA A 146 -7.86 -19.91 11.75
C ALA A 146 -9.33 -20.30 11.57
N GLY A 147 -10.24 -19.46 12.04
CA GLY A 147 -11.66 -19.74 11.97
C GLY A 147 -12.07 -19.97 10.51
N ARG A 148 -12.56 -21.19 10.23
CA ARG A 148 -13.16 -21.65 8.96
C ARG A 148 -12.19 -21.67 7.76
N ILE A 149 -12.23 -22.78 7.02
CA ILE A 149 -12.06 -22.79 5.55
C ILE A 149 -12.80 -21.55 5.04
N VAL A 150 -12.07 -20.55 4.55
CA VAL A 150 -12.70 -19.36 3.99
C VAL A 150 -12.99 -19.74 2.54
N PRO A 151 -14.23 -20.14 2.18
CA PRO A 151 -14.61 -20.08 0.78
C PRO A 151 -14.31 -18.65 0.33
N ALA A 152 -13.84 -18.47 -0.90
CA ALA A 152 -13.48 -17.17 -1.48
C ALA A 152 -14.61 -16.10 -1.44
N SER A 153 -15.75 -16.39 -0.80
CA SER A 153 -17.01 -15.67 -0.77
C SER A 153 -17.35 -14.94 0.54
N ARG A 154 -16.49 -14.84 1.57
CA ARG A 154 -16.74 -13.87 2.66
C ARG A 154 -16.11 -12.52 2.36
N LEU A 155 -16.94 -11.68 1.75
CA LEU A 155 -16.93 -10.22 1.58
C LEU A 155 -16.73 -9.40 2.88
N LEU A 156 -15.84 -9.82 3.78
CA LEU A 156 -15.39 -8.98 4.88
C LEU A 156 -13.95 -8.57 4.55
N LEU A 157 -13.78 -7.29 4.25
CA LEU A 157 -12.47 -6.69 4.01
C LEU A 157 -11.62 -6.92 5.26
N THR A 158 -10.37 -7.35 5.07
CA THR A 158 -9.42 -7.33 6.18
C THR A 158 -9.21 -5.87 6.64
N PRO A 159 -8.77 -5.63 7.88
CA PRO A 159 -8.45 -4.28 8.34
C PRO A 159 -7.52 -3.53 7.37
N ASP A 160 -6.51 -4.21 6.84
CA ASP A 160 -5.56 -3.65 5.88
C ASP A 160 -6.20 -3.35 4.51
N GLU A 161 -7.06 -4.25 4.00
CA GLU A 161 -7.81 -4.02 2.76
C GLU A 161 -8.76 -2.81 2.90
N SER A 162 -9.40 -2.66 4.06
CA SER A 162 -10.29 -1.53 4.36
C SER A 162 -9.52 -0.22 4.50
N ALA A 163 -8.33 -0.26 5.11
CA ALA A 163 -7.44 0.89 5.24
C ALA A 163 -6.93 1.35 3.87
N ALA A 164 -6.51 0.41 3.01
CA ALA A 164 -6.08 0.70 1.65
C ALA A 164 -7.21 1.31 0.80
N LEU A 165 -8.43 0.82 0.96
CA LEU A 165 -9.62 1.38 0.30
C LEU A 165 -9.87 2.82 0.74
N TRP A 166 -9.96 3.05 2.05
CA TRP A 166 -10.19 4.40 2.59
C TRP A 166 -9.09 5.36 2.19
N LEU A 167 -7.84 4.93 2.27
CA LEU A 167 -6.68 5.70 1.86
C LEU A 167 -6.74 6.06 0.38
N SER A 168 -7.14 5.14 -0.50
CA SER A 168 -7.23 5.39 -1.94
C SER A 168 -8.27 6.45 -2.28
N VAL A 169 -9.45 6.39 -1.65
CA VAL A 169 -10.50 7.39 -1.82
C VAL A 169 -10.04 8.74 -1.26
N LYS A 170 -9.45 8.75 -0.07
CA LYS A 170 -8.91 9.97 0.58
C LYS A 170 -7.84 10.63 -0.29
N VAL A 171 -6.84 9.87 -0.71
CA VAL A 171 -5.74 10.34 -1.57
C VAL A 171 -6.29 10.88 -2.88
N SER A 172 -7.26 10.20 -3.49
CA SER A 172 -7.81 10.63 -4.78
C SER A 172 -8.68 11.88 -4.69
N LEU A 173 -9.47 12.00 -3.63
CA LEU A 173 -10.26 13.21 -3.39
C LEU A 173 -9.34 14.41 -3.14
N VAL A 174 -8.34 14.25 -2.27
CA VAL A 174 -7.37 15.31 -1.96
C VAL A 174 -6.55 15.67 -3.20
N ALA A 175 -6.08 14.69 -3.98
CA ALA A 175 -5.35 14.91 -5.22
C ALA A 175 -6.16 15.74 -6.22
N THR A 176 -7.44 15.40 -6.44
CA THR A 176 -8.33 16.16 -7.32
C THR A 176 -8.55 17.58 -6.84
N LEU A 177 -8.76 17.78 -5.53
CA LEU A 177 -8.94 19.12 -4.95
C LEU A 177 -7.67 19.96 -5.07
N LEU A 178 -6.48 19.36 -4.83
CA LEU A 178 -5.19 20.02 -5.01
C LEU A 178 -4.96 20.40 -6.49
N ALA A 179 -5.38 19.56 -7.43
CA ALA A 179 -5.27 19.82 -8.86
C ALA A 179 -6.33 20.82 -9.38
N ALA A 180 -7.48 20.94 -8.72
CA ALA A 180 -8.65 21.68 -9.22
C ALA A 180 -8.34 23.14 -9.57
N VAL A 181 -7.86 23.90 -8.59
CA VAL A 181 -7.58 25.34 -8.77
C VAL A 181 -6.47 25.59 -9.81
N PRO A 182 -5.25 25.01 -9.69
CA PRO A 182 -4.21 25.24 -10.68
C PRO A 182 -4.59 24.66 -12.06
N GLY A 183 -5.32 23.55 -12.10
CA GLY A 183 -5.74 22.92 -13.36
C GLY A 183 -6.76 23.75 -14.12
N ILE A 184 -7.78 24.27 -13.44
CA ILE A 184 -8.78 25.18 -14.05
C ILE A 184 -8.12 26.48 -14.49
N ALA A 185 -7.20 27.04 -13.70
CA ALA A 185 -6.44 28.23 -14.07
C ALA A 185 -5.58 28.00 -15.32
N CYS A 186 -4.84 26.89 -15.38
CA CYS A 186 -4.06 26.51 -16.57
C CYS A 186 -4.96 26.28 -17.79
N ALA A 187 -6.10 25.60 -17.61
CA ALA A 187 -7.08 25.40 -18.67
C ALA A 187 -7.61 26.72 -19.23
N TRP A 188 -7.94 27.67 -18.37
CA TRP A 188 -8.39 29.02 -18.76
C TRP A 188 -7.31 29.78 -19.52
N VAL A 189 -6.06 29.79 -19.03
CA VAL A 189 -4.94 30.44 -19.72
C VAL A 189 -4.74 29.82 -21.11
N LEU A 190 -4.73 28.50 -21.21
CA LEU A 190 -4.54 27.78 -22.47
C LEU A 190 -5.71 27.97 -23.46
N ALA A 191 -6.94 28.11 -22.96
CA ALA A 191 -8.15 28.33 -23.76
C ALA A 191 -8.29 29.77 -24.25
N ARG A 192 -7.87 30.77 -23.45
CA ARG A 192 -8.17 32.19 -23.70
C ARG A 192 -6.98 33.02 -24.17
N LYS A 193 -5.75 32.68 -23.77
CA LYS A 193 -4.58 33.49 -24.09
C LYS A 193 -3.71 32.84 -25.16
N ARG A 194 -3.21 33.66 -26.08
CA ARG A 194 -2.12 33.30 -27.01
C ARG A 194 -0.89 34.12 -26.63
N PHE A 195 0.20 33.45 -26.33
CA PHE A 195 1.47 34.05 -25.94
C PHE A 195 2.63 33.14 -26.41
N TRP A 196 3.84 33.68 -26.47
CA TRP A 196 5.00 32.98 -27.04
C TRP A 196 5.30 31.62 -26.36
N GLY A 197 5.15 31.54 -25.04
CA GLY A 197 5.35 30.30 -24.26
C GLY A 197 4.15 29.33 -24.24
N HIS A 198 3.10 29.55 -25.03
CA HIS A 198 1.87 28.75 -24.97
C HIS A 198 2.12 27.26 -25.25
N GLY A 199 2.95 26.96 -26.26
CA GLY A 199 3.32 25.59 -26.60
C GLY A 199 4.12 24.89 -25.49
N LEU A 200 5.04 25.61 -24.83
CA LEU A 200 5.82 25.06 -23.71
C LEU A 200 4.92 24.77 -22.51
N LEU A 201 4.03 25.69 -22.15
CA LEU A 201 3.05 25.44 -21.08
C LEU A 201 2.19 24.22 -21.41
N ASN A 202 1.67 24.13 -22.63
CA ASN A 202 0.87 23.00 -23.06
C ASN A 202 1.65 21.68 -22.98
N ALA A 203 2.93 21.67 -23.38
CA ALA A 203 3.80 20.51 -23.29
C ALA A 203 4.08 20.10 -21.83
N LEU A 204 4.43 21.04 -20.96
CA LEU A 204 4.69 20.78 -19.53
C LEU A 204 3.47 20.23 -18.81
N VAL A 205 2.28 20.79 -19.07
CA VAL A 205 1.01 20.32 -18.49
C VAL A 205 0.72 18.88 -18.87
N HIS A 206 1.01 18.50 -20.12
CA HIS A 206 0.70 17.15 -20.64
C HIS A 206 1.85 16.16 -20.49
N LEU A 207 3.02 16.60 -20.02
CA LEU A 207 4.20 15.76 -19.83
C LEU A 207 3.91 14.52 -18.96
N PRO A 208 3.16 14.60 -17.84
CA PRO A 208 2.88 13.43 -17.01
C PRO A 208 2.04 12.35 -17.72
N LEU A 209 1.33 12.70 -18.80
CA LEU A 209 0.54 11.75 -19.59
C LEU A 209 1.43 10.87 -20.49
N VAL A 210 2.61 11.38 -20.87
CA VAL A 210 3.53 10.71 -21.82
C VAL A 210 4.71 10.08 -21.08
N ALA A 211 5.18 10.70 -20.01
CA ALA A 211 6.30 10.22 -19.23
C ALA A 211 5.94 8.93 -18.44
N PRO A 212 6.91 8.01 -18.25
CA PRO A 212 6.72 6.87 -17.35
C PRO A 212 6.34 7.35 -15.94
N PRO A 213 5.29 6.78 -15.30
CA PRO A 213 4.86 7.22 -13.97
C PRO A 213 5.97 7.12 -12.90
N THR A 214 6.80 6.09 -12.99
CA THR A 214 7.96 5.91 -12.09
C THR A 214 9.00 7.01 -12.27
N ALA A 215 9.21 7.52 -13.48
CA ALA A 215 10.10 8.64 -13.73
C ALA A 215 9.56 9.94 -13.10
N ILE A 216 8.24 10.17 -13.19
CA ILE A 216 7.60 11.30 -12.49
C ILE A 216 7.76 11.17 -10.97
N GLY A 217 7.52 9.98 -10.42
CA GLY A 217 7.73 9.71 -9.00
C GLY A 217 9.18 9.94 -8.55
N TYR A 218 10.15 9.54 -9.36
CA TYR A 218 11.57 9.79 -9.11
C TYR A 218 11.91 11.29 -9.10
N VAL A 219 11.42 12.05 -10.08
CA VAL A 219 11.62 13.51 -10.12
C VAL A 219 11.00 14.18 -8.88
N LEU A 220 9.80 13.77 -8.48
CA LEU A 220 9.18 14.24 -7.24
C LEU A 220 10.03 13.90 -6.01
N LEU A 221 10.59 12.70 -5.94
CA LEU A 221 11.46 12.30 -4.83
C LEU A 221 12.75 13.11 -4.77
N VAL A 222 13.39 13.39 -5.91
CA VAL A 222 14.60 14.21 -5.97
C VAL A 222 14.32 15.67 -5.58
N LEU A 223 13.15 16.20 -5.95
CA LEU A 223 12.81 17.60 -5.64
C LEU A 223 12.29 17.79 -4.20
N LEU A 224 11.44 16.87 -3.72
CA LEU A 224 10.66 17.00 -2.47
C LEU A 224 11.07 16.01 -1.37
N GLY A 225 12.04 15.13 -1.63
CA GLY A 225 12.67 14.28 -0.61
C GLY A 225 13.55 15.08 0.35
N ARG A 226 14.02 14.43 1.43
CA ARG A 226 14.77 15.10 2.52
C ARG A 226 16.06 15.84 2.08
N GLY A 227 16.67 15.47 0.95
CA GLY A 227 17.84 16.15 0.38
C GLY A 227 17.53 16.91 -0.93
N GLY A 228 16.26 17.17 -1.21
CA GLY A 228 15.82 17.90 -2.39
C GLY A 228 15.70 19.40 -2.12
N VAL A 229 15.92 20.23 -3.13
CA VAL A 229 15.90 21.70 -3.01
C VAL A 229 14.57 22.22 -2.42
N LEU A 230 13.44 21.63 -2.81
CA LEU A 230 12.13 22.00 -2.27
C LEU A 230 11.84 21.27 -0.95
N GLY A 231 12.33 20.04 -0.80
CA GLY A 231 12.16 19.25 0.43
C GLY A 231 12.88 19.86 1.63
N GLU A 232 14.09 20.37 1.47
CA GLU A 232 14.84 21.08 2.52
C GLU A 232 14.12 22.36 2.97
N ALA A 233 13.64 23.16 2.02
CA ALA A 233 12.88 24.37 2.31
C ALA A 233 11.58 24.07 3.10
N LEU A 234 10.90 22.99 2.76
CA LEU A 234 9.69 22.53 3.48
C LEU A 234 10.00 21.89 4.83
N SER A 235 11.13 21.20 4.94
CA SER A 235 11.61 20.60 6.20
C SER A 235 11.91 21.67 7.25
N GLY A 236 12.39 22.85 6.83
CA GLY A 236 12.55 24.02 7.70
C GLY A 236 11.23 24.50 8.33
N ALA A 237 10.08 24.17 7.73
CA ALA A 237 8.74 24.43 8.28
C ALA A 237 8.11 23.20 8.97
N GLY A 238 8.86 22.11 9.14
CA GLY A 238 8.39 20.86 9.74
C GLY A 238 7.45 20.04 8.84
N ILE A 239 7.45 20.30 7.53
CA ILE A 239 6.58 19.61 6.57
C ILE A 239 7.39 18.59 5.77
N GLU A 240 7.22 17.30 6.09
CA GLU A 240 7.74 16.21 5.27
C GLU A 240 6.64 15.68 4.32
N ILE A 241 6.96 15.59 3.03
CA ILE A 241 6.00 15.16 1.99
C ILE A 241 6.36 13.76 1.47
N ALA A 242 7.64 13.48 1.20
CA ALA A 242 8.08 12.16 0.76
C ALA A 242 7.75 11.08 1.80
N PHE A 243 7.42 9.88 1.33
CA PHE A 243 7.01 8.74 2.19
C PHE A 243 5.77 8.97 3.07
N THR A 244 4.94 9.96 2.75
CA THR A 244 3.68 10.23 3.48
C THR A 244 2.46 10.10 2.57
N TRP A 245 1.27 9.95 3.18
CA TRP A 245 0.00 9.97 2.43
C TRP A 245 -0.23 11.29 1.69
N ARG A 246 0.33 12.41 2.19
CA ARG A 246 0.27 13.72 1.54
C ARG A 246 1.11 13.71 0.26
N GLY A 247 2.27 13.06 0.30
CA GLY A 247 3.10 12.82 -0.88
C GLY A 247 2.40 11.95 -1.92
N ALA A 248 1.69 10.90 -1.48
CA ALA A 248 0.85 10.10 -2.36
C ALA A 248 -0.23 10.96 -3.04
N ALA A 249 -0.92 11.84 -2.30
CA ALA A 249 -1.92 12.76 -2.87
C ALA A 249 -1.32 13.75 -3.87
N LEU A 250 -0.11 14.26 -3.61
CA LEU A 250 0.59 15.15 -4.54
C LEU A 250 1.00 14.42 -5.83
N ALA A 251 1.59 13.22 -5.72
CA ALA A 251 1.97 12.42 -6.87
C ALA A 251 0.75 12.10 -7.73
N SER A 252 -0.34 11.67 -7.12
CA SER A 252 -1.58 11.40 -7.86
C SER A 252 -2.21 12.67 -8.44
N ALA A 253 -2.07 13.82 -7.79
CA ALA A 253 -2.53 15.11 -8.34
C ALA A 253 -1.78 15.44 -9.63
N VAL A 254 -0.45 15.28 -9.66
CA VAL A 254 0.38 15.49 -10.87
C VAL A 254 -0.06 14.56 -12.01
N MET A 255 -0.38 13.30 -11.70
CA MET A 255 -0.81 12.32 -12.71
C MET A 255 -2.24 12.57 -13.21
N GLY A 256 -3.14 13.09 -12.36
CA GLY A 256 -4.51 13.48 -12.73
C GLY A 256 -4.62 14.84 -13.41
N PHE A 257 -3.65 15.73 -13.18
CA PHE A 257 -3.60 17.10 -13.68
C PHE A 257 -3.83 17.26 -15.20
N PRO A 258 -3.13 16.54 -16.10
CA PRO A 258 -3.31 16.71 -17.55
C PRO A 258 -4.73 16.41 -18.02
N LEU A 259 -5.41 15.44 -17.41
CA LEU A 259 -6.77 15.07 -17.78
C LEU A 259 -7.78 16.13 -17.36
N LEU A 260 -7.62 16.70 -16.16
CA LEU A 260 -8.41 17.84 -15.70
C LEU A 260 -8.24 19.02 -16.64
N VAL A 261 -7.00 19.42 -16.93
CA VAL A 261 -6.73 20.59 -17.78
C VAL A 261 -7.33 20.40 -19.17
N ARG A 262 -7.18 19.21 -19.77
CA ARG A 262 -7.68 18.93 -21.12
C ARG A 262 -9.21 19.04 -21.20
N ALA A 263 -9.94 18.42 -20.28
CA ALA A 263 -11.39 18.46 -20.28
C ALA A 263 -11.95 19.85 -19.91
N ALA A 264 -11.37 20.51 -18.91
CA ALA A 264 -11.76 21.87 -18.54
C ALA A 264 -11.51 22.85 -19.69
N ARG A 265 -10.39 22.71 -20.40
CA ARG A 265 -10.05 23.55 -21.56
C ARG A 265 -11.09 23.41 -22.67
N ILE A 266 -11.51 22.18 -23.00
CA ILE A 266 -12.57 21.94 -23.98
C ILE A 266 -13.87 22.63 -23.55
N GLY A 267 -14.27 22.47 -22.29
CA GLY A 267 -15.46 23.15 -21.75
C GLY A 267 -15.38 24.68 -21.85
N LEU A 268 -14.21 25.25 -21.59
CA LEU A 268 -13.96 26.68 -21.72
C LEU A 268 -13.98 27.16 -23.19
N GLU A 269 -13.40 26.39 -24.10
CA GLU A 269 -13.38 26.70 -25.54
C GLU A 269 -14.79 26.67 -26.17
N LEU A 270 -15.72 25.90 -25.61
CA LEU A 270 -17.13 25.85 -26.05
C LEU A 270 -17.97 27.07 -25.62
N VAL A 271 -17.52 27.85 -24.64
CA VAL A 271 -18.23 29.07 -24.24
C VAL A 271 -18.03 30.15 -25.31
N ASP A 272 -19.13 30.65 -25.88
CA ASP A 272 -19.10 31.70 -26.91
C ASP A 272 -18.51 33.00 -26.34
N ARG A 273 -17.42 33.46 -26.94
CA ARG A 273 -16.74 34.71 -26.59
C ARG A 273 -17.63 35.94 -26.76
N ARG A 274 -18.64 35.89 -27.64
CA ARG A 274 -19.57 37.02 -27.84
C ARG A 274 -20.34 37.36 -26.57
N ILE A 275 -20.62 36.37 -25.71
CA ILE A 275 -21.29 36.57 -24.43
C ILE A 275 -20.36 37.29 -23.44
N GLU A 276 -19.09 36.90 -23.42
CA GLU A 276 -18.03 37.54 -22.60
C GLU A 276 -17.78 39.00 -23.04
N GLU A 277 -17.75 39.23 -24.37
CA GLU A 277 -17.57 40.54 -24.99
C GLU A 277 -18.78 41.47 -24.72
N ALA A 278 -20.01 40.97 -24.86
CA ALA A 278 -21.22 41.73 -24.54
C ALA A 278 -21.26 42.19 -23.07
N ALA A 279 -20.91 41.29 -22.14
CA ALA A 279 -20.82 41.64 -20.72
C ALA A 279 -19.73 42.70 -20.44
N SER A 280 -18.60 42.62 -21.15
CA SER A 280 -17.51 43.59 -21.04
C SER A 280 -17.94 44.99 -21.53
N VAL A 281 -18.70 45.06 -22.63
CA VAL A 281 -19.28 46.32 -23.14
C VAL A 281 -20.26 46.94 -22.14
N LEU A 282 -21.01 46.11 -21.41
CA LEU A 282 -21.91 46.55 -20.33
C LEU A 282 -21.17 46.92 -19.03
N GLY A 283 -19.83 46.99 -19.05
CA GLY A 283 -19.00 47.43 -17.92
C GLY A 283 -18.60 46.32 -16.95
N ALA A 284 -18.86 45.04 -17.26
CA ALA A 284 -18.38 43.94 -16.43
C ALA A 284 -16.86 43.78 -16.58
N GLY A 285 -16.12 43.94 -15.48
CA GLY A 285 -14.68 43.66 -15.46
C GLY A 285 -14.35 42.18 -15.72
N PRO A 286 -13.10 41.86 -16.11
CA PRO A 286 -12.70 40.52 -16.54
C PRO A 286 -12.89 39.44 -15.47
N TRP A 287 -12.69 39.77 -14.19
CA TRP A 287 -12.93 38.84 -13.09
C TRP A 287 -14.41 38.53 -12.89
N ARG A 288 -15.29 39.53 -13.09
CA ARG A 288 -16.73 39.36 -13.03
C ARG A 288 -17.19 38.45 -14.16
N VAL A 289 -16.77 38.74 -15.40
CA VAL A 289 -17.06 37.90 -16.57
C VAL A 289 -16.62 36.46 -16.35
N LEU A 290 -15.39 36.26 -15.85
CA LEU A 290 -14.87 34.93 -15.54
C LEU A 290 -15.76 34.16 -14.54
N MET A 291 -16.11 34.78 -13.42
CA MET A 291 -16.82 34.14 -12.32
C MET A 291 -18.31 33.96 -12.58
N THR A 292 -18.95 34.90 -13.30
CA THR A 292 -20.41 34.89 -13.48
C THR A 292 -20.86 34.35 -14.84
N ILE A 293 -19.97 34.26 -15.83
CA ILE A 293 -20.30 33.81 -17.20
C ILE A 293 -19.42 32.62 -17.58
N THR A 294 -18.11 32.82 -17.67
CA THR A 294 -17.21 31.80 -18.24
C THR A 294 -17.18 30.52 -17.43
N LEU A 295 -16.94 30.58 -16.11
CA LEU A 295 -16.86 29.39 -15.26
C LEU A 295 -18.21 28.67 -15.12
N PRO A 296 -19.35 29.35 -14.89
CA PRO A 296 -20.66 28.68 -14.84
C PRO A 296 -21.02 27.98 -16.16
N LEU A 297 -20.74 28.60 -17.31
CA LEU A 297 -21.01 28.00 -18.61
C LEU A 297 -20.05 26.86 -18.94
N ALA A 298 -18.79 26.93 -18.50
CA ALA A 298 -17.80 25.87 -18.65
C ALA A 298 -17.93 24.76 -17.59
N LEU A 299 -18.81 24.91 -16.60
CA LEU A 299 -18.94 24.01 -15.45
C LEU A 299 -19.09 22.54 -15.86
N PRO A 300 -19.89 22.15 -16.88
CA PRO A 300 -19.97 20.76 -17.30
C PRO A 300 -18.61 20.17 -17.69
N GLY A 301 -17.80 20.90 -18.45
CA GLY A 301 -16.46 20.46 -18.86
C GLY A 301 -15.45 20.45 -17.69
N ILE A 302 -15.57 21.40 -16.76
CA ILE A 302 -14.76 21.42 -15.53
C ILE A 302 -15.09 20.19 -14.67
N LEU A 303 -16.38 19.87 -14.48
CA LEU A 303 -16.80 18.69 -13.75
C LEU A 303 -16.26 17.42 -14.41
N THR A 304 -16.38 17.28 -15.73
CA THR A 304 -15.76 16.16 -16.46
C THR A 304 -14.25 16.06 -16.18
N GLY A 305 -13.53 17.19 -16.17
CA GLY A 305 -12.11 17.18 -15.85
C GLY A 305 -11.78 16.75 -14.43
N LEU A 306 -12.55 17.21 -13.44
CA LEU A 306 -12.38 16.80 -12.04
C LEU A 306 -12.62 15.30 -11.87
N LEU A 307 -13.62 14.77 -12.58
CA LEU A 307 -13.97 13.36 -12.55
C LEU A 307 -12.89 12.49 -13.20
N LEU A 308 -12.33 12.92 -14.33
CA LEU A 308 -11.21 12.25 -14.99
C LEU A 308 -9.95 12.26 -14.12
N ALA A 309 -9.64 13.39 -13.46
CA ALA A 309 -8.51 13.48 -12.53
C ALA A 309 -8.70 12.56 -11.31
N PHE A 310 -9.92 12.51 -10.75
CA PHE A 310 -10.24 11.60 -9.65
C PHE A 310 -10.08 10.13 -10.07
N ALA A 311 -10.67 9.74 -11.20
CA ALA A 311 -10.57 8.38 -11.72
C ALA A 311 -9.11 7.99 -11.99
N ARG A 312 -8.32 8.91 -12.56
CA ARG A 312 -6.90 8.69 -12.80
C ARG A 312 -6.09 8.57 -11.52
N SER A 313 -6.39 9.39 -10.52
CA SER A 313 -5.73 9.33 -9.21
C SER A 313 -6.03 8.01 -8.47
N LEU A 314 -7.25 7.48 -8.59
CA LEU A 314 -7.67 6.25 -7.91
C LEU A 314 -6.85 5.03 -8.35
N GLY A 315 -6.44 5.02 -9.63
CA GLY A 315 -5.61 3.98 -10.21
C GLY A 315 -4.11 4.30 -10.25
N GLU A 316 -3.64 5.35 -9.57
CA GLU A 316 -2.22 5.71 -9.60
C GLU A 316 -1.36 4.74 -8.77
N PHE A 317 -0.29 4.26 -9.40
CA PHE A 317 0.62 3.27 -8.82
C PHE A 317 2.09 3.71 -8.92
N GLY A 318 2.57 4.00 -10.13
CA GLY A 318 4.01 4.10 -10.40
C GLY A 318 4.67 5.36 -9.82
N ALA A 319 3.99 6.51 -9.86
CA ALA A 319 4.50 7.71 -9.22
C ALA A 319 4.45 7.57 -7.69
N THR A 320 3.36 7.00 -7.17
CA THR A 320 3.13 6.81 -5.74
C THR A 320 4.12 5.85 -5.11
N ILE A 321 4.36 4.67 -5.70
CA ILE A 321 5.31 3.69 -5.13
C ILE A 321 6.73 4.26 -5.05
N THR A 322 7.12 5.08 -6.04
CA THR A 322 8.48 5.65 -6.12
C THR A 322 8.66 6.81 -5.13
N PHE A 323 7.63 7.65 -4.94
CA PHE A 323 7.73 8.87 -4.13
C PHE A 323 7.22 8.72 -2.68
N ALA A 324 6.10 8.02 -2.50
CA ALA A 324 5.44 7.82 -1.22
C ALA A 324 5.71 6.43 -0.60
N GLY A 325 6.31 5.52 -1.37
CA GLY A 325 6.59 4.16 -0.92
C GLY A 325 5.32 3.32 -0.78
N ASN A 326 5.43 2.24 0.00
CA ASN A 326 4.36 1.28 0.26
C ASN A 326 4.34 0.90 1.74
N ILE A 327 3.71 1.75 2.55
CA ILE A 327 3.61 1.60 4.00
C ILE A 327 2.16 1.28 4.35
N ALA A 328 1.91 0.10 4.92
CA ALA A 328 0.58 -0.32 5.32
C ALA A 328 -0.05 0.68 6.31
N GLY A 329 -1.32 1.03 6.08
CA GLY A 329 -2.04 2.03 6.90
C GLY A 329 -1.67 3.50 6.64
N GLU A 330 -0.59 3.79 5.91
CA GLU A 330 -0.10 5.16 5.69
C GLU A 330 -0.03 5.55 4.21
N THR A 331 0.64 4.78 3.37
CA THR A 331 0.81 5.09 1.92
C THR A 331 0.34 3.99 0.98
N GLN A 332 -0.03 2.82 1.51
CA GLN A 332 -0.51 1.68 0.72
C GLN A 332 -1.94 1.90 0.19
N THR A 333 -2.04 2.41 -1.04
CA THR A 333 -3.30 2.51 -1.80
C THR A 333 -3.72 1.14 -2.36
N LEU A 334 -4.93 1.05 -2.90
CA LEU A 334 -5.49 -0.16 -3.51
C LEU A 334 -4.59 -0.73 -4.62
N PRO A 335 -4.06 0.07 -5.56
CA PRO A 335 -3.10 -0.44 -6.55
C PRO A 335 -1.84 -1.06 -5.92
N LEU A 336 -1.32 -0.45 -4.85
CA LEU A 336 -0.19 -0.98 -4.10
C LEU A 336 -0.54 -2.28 -3.37
N ALA A 337 -1.71 -2.36 -2.73
CA ALA A 337 -2.19 -3.55 -2.06
C ALA A 337 -2.40 -4.72 -3.03
N VAL A 338 -2.96 -4.46 -4.22
CA VAL A 338 -3.08 -5.46 -5.31
C VAL A 338 -1.70 -5.96 -5.73
N HIS A 339 -0.73 -5.05 -5.90
CA HIS A 339 0.63 -5.40 -6.31
C HIS A 339 1.31 -6.32 -5.28
N VAL A 340 1.22 -5.97 -3.99
CA VAL A 340 1.76 -6.80 -2.90
C VAL A 340 1.08 -8.16 -2.85
N ALA A 341 -0.26 -8.20 -2.93
CA ALA A 341 -1.01 -9.45 -2.91
C ALA A 341 -0.63 -10.37 -4.09
N ASN A 342 -0.37 -9.80 -5.26
CA ASN A 342 0.04 -10.55 -6.44
C ASN A 342 1.49 -11.09 -6.36
N GLN A 343 2.38 -10.40 -5.63
CA GLN A 343 3.75 -10.87 -5.40
C GLN A 343 3.88 -11.86 -4.23
N THR A 344 2.85 -11.97 -3.40
CA THR A 344 2.86 -12.87 -2.25
C THR A 344 2.49 -14.29 -2.70
N PRO A 345 3.31 -15.32 -2.43
CA PRO A 345 2.95 -16.70 -2.71
C PRO A 345 1.61 -17.08 -2.04
N GLY A 346 0.65 -17.58 -2.82
CA GLY A 346 -0.71 -17.88 -2.33
C GLY A 346 -1.65 -16.66 -2.21
N GLY A 347 -1.18 -15.45 -2.53
CA GLY A 347 -1.96 -14.21 -2.45
C GLY A 347 -2.96 -13.96 -3.58
N GLY A 348 -3.06 -14.86 -4.56
CA GLY A 348 -3.92 -14.70 -5.74
C GLY A 348 -5.40 -14.45 -5.41
N GLY A 349 -5.93 -15.08 -4.34
CA GLY A 349 -7.30 -14.84 -3.89
C GLY A 349 -7.53 -13.43 -3.34
N ALA A 350 -6.56 -12.88 -2.60
CA ALA A 350 -6.61 -11.51 -2.09
C ALA A 350 -6.43 -10.50 -3.23
N ALA A 351 -5.50 -10.77 -4.16
CA ALA A 351 -5.31 -9.94 -5.35
C ALA A 351 -6.58 -9.85 -6.20
N LEU A 352 -7.23 -10.97 -6.49
CA LEU A 352 -8.49 -10.99 -7.25
C LEU A 352 -9.60 -10.21 -6.53
N ARG A 353 -9.74 -10.37 -5.21
CA ARG A 353 -10.72 -9.64 -4.40
C ARG A 353 -10.49 -8.13 -4.43
N LEU A 354 -9.25 -7.69 -4.22
CA LEU A 354 -8.87 -6.28 -4.26
C LEU A 354 -9.04 -5.67 -5.66
N VAL A 355 -8.80 -6.45 -6.72
CA VAL A 355 -9.07 -6.03 -8.10
C VAL A 355 -10.56 -5.85 -8.34
N LEU A 356 -11.40 -6.84 -7.96
CA LEU A 356 -12.86 -6.74 -8.10
C LEU A 356 -13.42 -5.56 -7.30
N LEU A 357 -12.89 -5.32 -6.10
CA LEU A 357 -13.22 -4.17 -5.26
C LEU A 357 -12.81 -2.84 -5.93
N SER A 358 -11.60 -2.78 -6.48
CA SER A 358 -11.12 -1.60 -7.21
C SER A 358 -11.98 -1.30 -8.43
N PHE A 359 -12.39 -2.33 -9.19
CA PHE A 359 -13.28 -2.18 -10.33
C PHE A 359 -14.69 -1.78 -9.94
N THR A 360 -15.26 -2.35 -8.87
CA THR A 360 -16.58 -1.92 -8.39
C THR A 360 -16.54 -0.47 -7.93
N ILE A 361 -15.53 -0.05 -7.16
CA ILE A 361 -15.39 1.35 -6.74
C ILE A 361 -15.19 2.28 -7.93
N ALA A 362 -14.32 1.92 -8.88
CA ALA A 362 -14.10 2.72 -10.08
C ALA A 362 -15.39 2.85 -10.90
N LEU A 363 -16.12 1.75 -11.09
CA LEU A 363 -17.39 1.75 -11.82
C LEU A 363 -18.46 2.57 -11.08
N THR A 364 -18.62 2.38 -9.76
CA THR A 364 -19.57 3.18 -8.96
C THR A 364 -19.20 4.65 -8.99
N ALA A 365 -17.92 5.00 -8.85
CA ALA A 365 -17.45 6.38 -8.94
C ALA A 365 -17.76 6.98 -10.31
N LEU A 366 -17.50 6.26 -11.40
CA LEU A 366 -17.81 6.69 -12.77
C LEU A 366 -19.33 6.85 -13.02
N LEU A 367 -20.15 5.91 -12.54
CA LEU A 367 -21.60 5.98 -12.66
C LEU A 367 -22.20 7.13 -11.86
N VAL A 368 -21.80 7.29 -10.60
CA VAL A 368 -22.24 8.41 -9.74
C VAL A 368 -21.82 9.74 -10.37
N SER A 369 -20.57 9.81 -10.83
CA SER A 369 -20.01 10.92 -11.59
C SER A 369 -20.86 11.29 -12.82
N GLU A 370 -21.24 10.31 -13.63
CA GLU A 370 -22.03 10.54 -14.84
C GLU A 370 -23.47 10.97 -14.52
N VAL A 371 -24.10 10.39 -13.49
CA VAL A 371 -25.43 10.81 -13.02
C VAL A 371 -25.39 12.23 -12.47
N LEU A 372 -24.39 12.58 -11.67
CA LEU A 372 -24.21 13.94 -11.14
C LEU A 372 -23.94 14.95 -12.25
N GLY A 373 -23.07 14.60 -13.21
CA GLY A 373 -22.78 15.42 -14.38
C GLY A 373 -24.01 15.70 -15.24
N ARG A 374 -24.81 14.66 -15.54
CA ARG A 374 -26.08 14.81 -16.27
C ARG A 374 -27.09 15.66 -15.50
N ARG A 375 -27.18 15.52 -14.17
CA ARG A 375 -28.09 16.34 -13.34
C ARG A 375 -27.65 17.80 -13.28
N ALA A 376 -26.35 18.07 -13.18
CA ALA A 376 -25.81 19.43 -13.21
C ALA A 376 -26.05 20.11 -14.56
N ALA A 377 -25.79 19.40 -15.67
CA ALA A 377 -26.07 19.89 -17.02
C ALA A 377 -27.57 20.21 -17.22
N ARG A 378 -28.47 19.31 -16.80
CA ARG A 378 -29.91 19.53 -16.91
C ARG A 378 -30.43 20.71 -16.08
N ARG A 379 -29.85 21.00 -14.91
CA ARG A 379 -30.22 22.19 -14.11
C ARG A 379 -29.83 23.48 -14.82
N LEU A 380 -28.68 23.51 -15.48
CA LEU A 380 -28.22 24.67 -16.27
C LEU A 380 -29.03 24.86 -17.56
N GLU A 381 -29.62 23.80 -18.11
CA GLU A 381 -30.55 23.87 -19.24
C GLU A 381 -31.99 24.22 -18.79
N GLY A 382 -32.41 23.78 -17.60
CA GLY A 382 -33.75 24.03 -17.05
C GLY A 382 -34.02 25.48 -16.66
N ASP A 383 -32.98 26.27 -16.33
CA ASP A 383 -33.09 27.72 -16.10
C ASP A 383 -33.15 28.53 -17.42
N ARG A 384 -33.22 27.89 -18.59
CA ARG A 384 -33.32 28.54 -19.91
C ARG A 384 -34.75 28.58 -20.49
N CYS A 385 -35.78 28.25 -19.71
CA CYS A 385 -37.19 28.39 -20.11
C CYS A 385 -37.85 29.63 -19.51
#